data_AF-A0A0R2TPD9-F1
#
_entry.id   AF-A0A0R2TPD9-F1
#
_cell.length_a   1.000
_cell.length_b   1.000
_cell.length_c   1.000
_cell.angle_alpha   90.00
_cell.angle_beta   90.00
_cell.angle_gamma   90.00
#
_symmetry.space_group_name_H-M   'P 1'
#
loop_
_entity.id
_entity.type
_entity.pdbx_description
1 polymer ?
#
loop_
_entity_poly.entity_id
_entity_poly.type
_entity_poly.pdbx_seq_one_letter_code
_entity_poly.pdbx_strand_id
1 'polypeptide(L)'
;LLKINYWETYPEHIDSLWKKIIESSLIDDYSNDSKNTFEEDKVFVVNLFKKIIAPNSKLFEFYEDMEISWANDYPLINTLVLNSLKKIKIRSRISFVMKRLYKNDEDADFGVKIIKAVIDNKEMLQDEIGKITPNWDNERIAQIDLILLQMCLSEFLFFDSIPIKVSINEYLEIAKEYSSNKSNIFINGIMDTLSKQLDKDKRINKNKRGLQLFTIFDEI
;
A
#
# COMPACT_ATOMS: atom_id res chain seq x y z
N LEU A 1 17.39 -11.57 15.50
CA LEU A 1 17.17 -12.45 14.33
C LEU A 1 15.80 -13.07 14.50
N LEU A 2 14.89 -12.83 13.56
CA LEU A 2 13.52 -13.33 13.61
C LEU A 2 13.56 -14.86 13.73
N LYS A 3 12.94 -15.42 14.79
CA LYS A 3 12.84 -16.87 15.01
C LYS A 3 11.76 -17.47 14.10
N ILE A 4 11.91 -17.27 12.80
CA ILE A 4 11.01 -17.84 11.79
C ILE A 4 11.69 -19.11 11.28
N ASN A 5 11.10 -20.27 11.58
CA ASN A 5 11.64 -21.58 11.19
C ASN A 5 10.58 -22.46 10.51
N TYR A 6 9.86 -21.87 9.57
CA TYR A 6 8.88 -22.59 8.77
C TYR A 6 9.54 -23.66 7.90
N TRP A 7 10.78 -23.45 7.47
CA TRP A 7 11.46 -24.30 6.50
C TRP A 7 11.95 -25.64 7.07
N GLU A 8 12.28 -25.71 8.36
CA GLU A 8 12.55 -27.00 9.01
C GLU A 8 11.25 -27.78 9.26
N THR A 9 10.13 -27.08 9.45
CA THR A 9 8.83 -27.69 9.74
C THR A 9 8.11 -28.15 8.47
N TYR A 10 8.26 -27.39 7.38
CA TYR A 10 7.59 -27.59 6.09
C TYR A 10 8.61 -27.59 4.93
N PRO A 11 9.56 -28.55 4.90
CA PRO A 11 10.62 -28.61 3.90
C PRO A 11 10.10 -28.82 2.47
N GLU A 12 8.91 -29.42 2.31
CA GLU A 12 8.28 -29.72 1.02
C GLU A 12 8.07 -28.48 0.14
N HIS A 13 7.87 -27.30 0.75
CA HIS A 13 7.73 -26.06 -0.01
C HIS A 13 9.07 -25.63 -0.61
N ILE A 14 10.19 -25.82 0.09
CA ILE A 14 11.53 -25.58 -0.46
C ILE A 14 11.84 -26.60 -1.54
N ASP A 15 11.58 -27.89 -1.31
CA ASP A 15 11.86 -28.93 -2.29
C ASP A 15 11.06 -28.71 -3.58
N SER A 16 9.78 -28.35 -3.46
CA SER A 16 8.95 -28.03 -4.62
C SER A 16 9.43 -26.78 -5.35
N LEU A 17 9.94 -25.78 -4.63
CA LEU A 17 10.49 -24.57 -5.23
C LEU A 17 11.81 -24.88 -5.94
N TRP A 18 12.69 -25.64 -5.30
CA TRP A 18 13.98 -26.07 -5.85
C TRP A 18 13.82 -26.88 -7.15
N LYS A 19 12.87 -27.81 -7.19
CA LYS A 19 12.53 -28.53 -8.43
C LYS A 19 12.13 -27.60 -9.56
N LYS A 20 11.25 -26.63 -9.30
CA LYS A 20 10.85 -25.62 -10.31
C LYS A 20 12.03 -24.78 -10.79
N ILE A 21 12.99 -24.50 -9.91
CA ILE A 21 14.20 -23.76 -10.26
C ILE A 21 15.07 -24.57 -11.21
N ILE A 22 15.32 -25.85 -10.90
CA ILE A 22 16.09 -26.77 -11.75
C ILE A 22 15.41 -27.01 -13.10
N GLU A 23 14.09 -27.16 -13.11
CA GLU A 23 13.31 -27.37 -14.34
C GLU A 23 13.24 -26.11 -15.23
N SER A 24 13.65 -24.95 -14.72
CA SER A 24 13.61 -23.70 -15.47
C SER A 24 14.84 -23.50 -16.35
N SER A 25 14.64 -22.86 -17.51
CA SER A 25 15.76 -22.47 -18.38
C SER A 25 16.70 -21.44 -17.75
N LEU A 26 16.35 -20.85 -16.60
CA LEU A 26 17.15 -19.79 -15.99
C LEU A 26 18.53 -20.26 -15.56
N ILE A 27 18.66 -21.52 -15.12
CA ILE A 27 19.96 -22.10 -14.75
C ILE A 27 20.79 -22.35 -15.99
N ASP A 28 20.18 -22.87 -17.06
CA ASP A 28 20.87 -23.11 -18.33
C ASP A 28 21.34 -21.78 -18.95
N ASP A 29 20.46 -20.77 -18.97
CA ASP A 29 20.75 -19.43 -19.46
C ASP A 29 21.91 -18.78 -18.68
N TYR A 30 21.93 -18.96 -17.36
CA TYR A 30 22.99 -18.43 -16.49
C TYR A 30 24.30 -19.21 -16.63
N SER A 31 24.25 -20.53 -16.74
CA SER A 31 25.44 -21.39 -16.85
C SER A 31 26.15 -21.25 -18.19
N ASN A 32 25.42 -20.87 -19.24
CA ASN A 32 25.97 -20.61 -20.57
C ASN A 32 26.58 -19.20 -20.70
N ASP A 33 26.35 -18.31 -19.73
CA ASP A 33 27.01 -16.99 -19.68
C ASP A 33 28.41 -17.12 -19.07
N SER A 34 29.43 -16.61 -19.77
CA SER A 34 30.85 -16.95 -19.54
C SER A 34 31.60 -15.95 -18.67
N LYS A 35 30.95 -14.85 -18.30
CA LYS A 35 31.61 -13.69 -17.70
C LYS A 35 31.74 -13.77 -16.18
N ASN A 36 30.92 -14.60 -15.51
CA ASN A 36 30.97 -14.86 -14.06
C ASN A 36 31.11 -13.57 -13.24
N THR A 37 30.32 -12.56 -13.56
CA THR A 37 30.35 -11.27 -12.87
C THR A 37 29.25 -11.16 -11.82
N PHE A 38 29.51 -10.35 -10.79
CA PHE A 38 28.50 -10.04 -9.77
C PHE A 38 27.19 -9.47 -10.36
N GLU A 39 27.26 -8.69 -11.45
CA GLU A 39 26.06 -8.13 -12.06
C GLU A 39 25.21 -9.21 -12.76
N GLU A 40 25.84 -10.22 -13.36
CA GLU A 40 25.14 -11.39 -13.90
C GLU A 40 24.50 -12.22 -12.79
N ASP A 41 25.22 -12.48 -11.70
CA ASP A 41 24.67 -13.17 -10.53
C ASP A 41 23.45 -12.42 -9.98
N LYS A 42 23.54 -11.08 -9.90
CA LYS A 42 22.43 -10.25 -9.45
C LYS A 42 21.24 -10.33 -10.39
N VAL A 43 21.47 -10.27 -11.70
CA VAL A 43 20.41 -10.41 -12.71
C VAL A 43 19.76 -11.78 -12.63
N PHE A 44 20.54 -12.85 -12.47
CA PHE A 44 20.04 -14.21 -12.27
C PHE A 44 19.13 -14.31 -11.05
N VAL A 45 19.58 -13.86 -9.87
CA VAL A 45 18.78 -13.90 -8.63
C VAL A 45 17.51 -13.04 -8.75
N VAL A 46 17.59 -11.88 -9.38
CA VAL A 46 16.41 -11.03 -9.66
C VAL A 46 15.41 -11.76 -10.56
N ASN A 47 15.87 -12.45 -11.61
CA ASN A 47 15.03 -13.21 -12.51
C ASN A 47 14.43 -14.44 -11.84
N LEU A 48 15.21 -15.16 -11.03
CA LEU A 48 14.78 -16.28 -10.22
C LEU A 48 13.62 -15.86 -9.31
N PHE A 49 13.78 -14.76 -8.58
CA PHE A 49 12.73 -14.22 -7.73
C PHE A 49 11.50 -13.84 -8.54
N LYS A 50 11.67 -13.04 -9.60
CA LYS A 50 10.54 -12.49 -10.38
C LYS A 50 9.75 -13.57 -11.12
N LYS A 51 10.41 -14.60 -11.65
CA LYS A 51 9.78 -15.60 -12.52
C LYS A 51 9.35 -16.87 -11.79
N ILE A 52 10.00 -17.21 -10.68
CA ILE A 52 9.78 -18.49 -9.98
C ILE A 52 9.27 -18.29 -8.57
N ILE A 53 9.92 -17.45 -7.75
CA ILE A 53 9.58 -17.33 -6.32
C ILE A 53 8.32 -16.48 -6.13
N ALA A 54 8.34 -15.25 -6.63
CA ALA A 54 7.25 -14.30 -6.47
C ALA A 54 5.91 -14.83 -7.01
N PRO A 55 5.79 -15.45 -8.20
CA PRO A 55 4.50 -15.96 -8.69
C PRO A 55 4.16 -17.39 -8.20
N ASN A 56 4.86 -17.96 -7.22
CA ASN A 56 4.63 -19.34 -6.80
C ASN A 56 3.34 -19.47 -5.98
N SER A 57 2.29 -20.07 -6.58
CA SER A 57 0.99 -20.26 -5.92
C SER A 57 1.08 -21.07 -4.62
N LYS A 58 1.83 -22.18 -4.60
CA LYS A 58 1.98 -23.01 -3.38
C LYS A 58 2.64 -22.27 -2.22
N LEU A 59 3.55 -21.36 -2.54
CA LEU A 59 4.22 -20.52 -1.55
C LEU A 59 3.29 -19.41 -1.05
N PHE A 60 2.50 -18.83 -1.96
CA PHE A 60 1.45 -17.87 -1.60
C PHE A 60 0.40 -18.51 -0.68
N GLU A 61 -0.15 -19.66 -1.07
CA GLU A 61 -1.11 -20.43 -0.27
C GLU A 61 -0.56 -20.76 1.11
N PHE A 62 0.71 -21.20 1.19
CA PHE A 62 1.36 -21.48 2.47
C PHE A 62 1.41 -20.26 3.39
N TYR A 63 1.81 -19.09 2.87
CA TYR A 63 1.86 -17.88 3.70
C TYR A 63 0.47 -17.36 4.07
N GLU A 64 -0.52 -17.53 3.19
CA GLU A 64 -1.91 -17.19 3.49
C GLU A 64 -2.50 -18.09 4.59
N ASP A 65 -2.16 -19.38 4.60
CA ASP A 65 -2.52 -20.32 5.66
C ASP A 65 -1.87 -19.95 7.01
N MET A 66 -0.66 -19.40 6.99
CA MET A 66 0.05 -18.97 8.21
C MET A 66 -0.44 -17.60 8.71
N GLU A 67 -0.73 -16.67 7.80
CA GLU A 67 -1.16 -15.31 8.10
C GLU A 67 -2.27 -14.90 7.12
N ILE A 68 -3.50 -14.82 7.62
CA ILE A 68 -4.68 -14.53 6.79
C ILE A 68 -4.61 -13.16 6.10
N SER A 69 -3.84 -12.20 6.65
CA SER A 69 -3.64 -10.88 6.05
C SER A 69 -2.58 -10.87 4.94
N TRP A 70 -1.92 -12.00 4.68
CA TRP A 70 -0.81 -12.07 3.73
C TRP A 70 -1.17 -11.60 2.33
N ALA A 71 -2.42 -11.85 1.88
CA ALA A 71 -2.91 -11.39 0.59
C ALA A 71 -2.76 -9.86 0.42
N ASN A 72 -2.91 -9.09 1.50
CA ASN A 72 -2.76 -7.63 1.51
C ASN A 72 -1.29 -7.21 1.47
N ASP A 73 -0.42 -7.92 2.18
CA ASP A 73 1.01 -7.60 2.28
C ASP A 73 1.80 -8.08 1.05
N TYR A 74 1.33 -9.10 0.36
CA TYR A 74 2.04 -9.81 -0.68
C TYR A 74 2.54 -8.92 -1.84
N PRO A 75 1.75 -7.98 -2.41
CA PRO A 75 2.24 -7.08 -3.46
C PRO A 75 3.38 -6.16 -2.96
N LEU A 76 3.23 -5.64 -1.73
CA LEU A 76 4.21 -4.75 -1.12
C LEU A 76 5.51 -5.50 -0.83
N ILE A 77 5.43 -6.66 -0.18
CA ILE A 77 6.61 -7.47 0.16
C ILE A 77 7.36 -7.90 -1.09
N ASN A 78 6.67 -8.37 -2.13
CA ASN A 78 7.32 -8.71 -3.39
C ASN A 78 8.03 -7.52 -4.03
N THR A 79 7.41 -6.34 -3.99
CA THR A 79 8.02 -5.09 -4.48
C THR A 79 9.25 -4.71 -3.67
N LEU A 80 9.19 -4.83 -2.34
CA LEU A 80 10.30 -4.54 -1.44
C LEU A 80 11.46 -5.51 -1.63
N VAL A 81 11.20 -6.81 -1.71
CA VAL A 81 12.22 -7.83 -1.96
C VAL A 81 12.87 -7.61 -3.32
N LEU A 82 12.08 -7.40 -4.38
CA LEU A 82 12.60 -7.18 -5.73
C LEU A 82 13.44 -5.88 -5.84
N ASN A 83 12.94 -4.79 -5.28
CA ASN A 83 13.64 -3.50 -5.29
C ASN A 83 14.88 -3.52 -4.44
N SER A 84 14.85 -4.30 -3.36
CA SER A 84 16.06 -4.65 -2.66
C SER A 84 16.92 -5.36 -3.70
N LEU A 85 16.57 -6.56 -4.22
CA LEU A 85 17.44 -7.46 -5.04
C LEU A 85 18.24 -6.70 -6.11
N LYS A 86 17.61 -5.74 -6.77
CA LYS A 86 18.23 -4.88 -7.80
C LYS A 86 19.32 -3.92 -7.28
N LYS A 87 19.26 -3.51 -6.01
CA LYS A 87 20.13 -2.50 -5.38
C LYS A 87 21.34 -3.09 -4.63
N ILE A 88 21.53 -4.42 -4.60
CA ILE A 88 22.72 -5.04 -3.98
C ILE A 88 23.97 -4.56 -4.69
N LYS A 89 25.01 -4.28 -3.88
CA LYS A 89 26.38 -4.03 -4.33
C LYS A 89 27.33 -5.08 -3.73
N ILE A 90 28.42 -5.39 -4.42
CA ILE A 90 29.48 -6.37 -4.00
C ILE A 90 29.90 -6.24 -2.53
N ARG A 91 29.99 -5.02 -1.99
CA ARG A 91 30.46 -4.75 -0.62
C ARG A 91 29.36 -4.41 0.39
N SER A 92 28.12 -4.82 0.13
CA SER A 92 26.99 -4.54 1.04
C SER A 92 27.15 -5.32 2.34
N ARG A 93 27.28 -4.62 3.48
CA ARG A 93 27.59 -5.22 4.80
C ARG A 93 26.37 -5.61 5.64
N ILE A 94 25.14 -5.35 5.20
CA ILE A 94 23.94 -5.49 6.06
C ILE A 94 22.87 -6.33 5.35
N SER A 95 22.22 -7.19 6.15
CA SER A 95 20.99 -7.92 5.84
C SER A 95 19.99 -7.01 5.13
N PHE A 96 19.71 -7.40 3.92
CA PHE A 96 19.21 -6.56 2.86
C PHE A 96 17.69 -6.34 2.87
N VAL A 97 16.96 -7.20 3.58
CA VAL A 97 15.50 -7.23 3.59
C VAL A 97 14.91 -6.21 4.58
N MET A 98 15.73 -5.61 5.45
CA MET A 98 15.28 -4.64 6.45
C MET A 98 15.43 -3.19 5.99
N LYS A 99 14.83 -2.85 4.85
CA LYS A 99 14.62 -1.44 4.53
C LYS A 99 13.48 -0.91 5.40
N ARG A 100 13.59 0.32 5.92
CA ARG A 100 12.45 0.96 6.60
C ARG A 100 11.27 0.97 5.64
N LEU A 101 10.12 0.46 6.09
CA LEU A 101 8.87 0.43 5.31
C LEU A 101 8.43 1.85 4.95
N TYR A 102 8.62 2.77 5.89
CA TYR A 102 8.35 4.18 5.72
C TYR A 102 9.62 4.94 5.35
N LYS A 103 9.48 5.99 4.53
CA LYS A 103 10.60 6.82 4.08
C LYS A 103 11.19 7.61 5.25
N ASN A 104 10.35 8.07 6.17
CA ASN A 104 10.70 8.71 7.43
C ASN A 104 9.72 8.28 8.53
N ASP A 105 10.00 8.64 9.77
CA ASP A 105 9.12 8.32 10.90
C ASP A 105 7.84 9.17 10.89
N GLU A 106 7.86 10.33 10.21
CA GLU A 106 6.70 11.21 10.04
C GLU A 106 5.55 10.55 9.25
N ASP A 107 5.87 9.76 8.23
CA ASP A 107 4.89 9.01 7.43
C ASP A 107 4.16 7.95 8.27
N ALA A 108 4.90 7.24 9.14
CA ALA A 108 4.32 6.27 10.07
C ALA A 108 3.43 6.97 11.11
N ASP A 109 3.88 8.11 11.63
CA ASP A 109 3.13 8.92 12.57
C ASP A 109 1.85 9.51 11.95
N PHE A 110 1.87 9.83 10.65
CA PHE A 110 0.70 10.35 9.95
C PHE A 110 -0.48 9.36 9.97
N GLY A 111 -0.22 8.08 9.67
CA GLY A 111 -1.24 7.03 9.74
C GLY A 111 -1.88 6.92 11.13
N VAL A 112 -1.09 7.03 12.19
CA VAL A 112 -1.60 7.03 13.57
C VAL A 112 -2.41 8.30 13.87
N LYS A 113 -1.93 9.46 13.41
CA LYS A 113 -2.60 10.75 13.62
C LYS A 113 -3.98 10.79 12.97
N ILE A 114 -4.12 10.29 11.73
CA ILE A 114 -5.41 10.32 11.05
C ILE A 114 -6.45 9.41 11.72
N ILE A 115 -6.03 8.21 12.13
CA ILE A 115 -6.90 7.27 12.86
C ILE A 115 -7.37 7.91 14.18
N LYS A 116 -6.44 8.50 14.94
CA LYS A 116 -6.79 9.20 16.18
C LYS A 116 -7.77 10.35 15.93
N ALA A 117 -7.51 11.18 14.93
CA ALA A 117 -8.39 12.29 14.56
C ALA A 117 -9.80 11.81 14.18
N VAL A 118 -9.93 10.67 13.48
CA VAL A 118 -11.23 10.05 13.20
C VAL A 118 -11.93 9.60 14.48
N ILE A 119 -11.22 8.88 15.36
CA ILE A 119 -11.79 8.35 16.60
C ILE A 119 -12.27 9.49 17.50
N ASP A 120 -11.43 10.50 17.71
CA ASP A 120 -11.69 11.62 18.62
C ASP A 120 -12.86 12.51 18.14
N ASN A 121 -13.15 12.49 16.84
CA ASN A 121 -14.17 13.35 16.22
C ASN A 121 -15.31 12.57 15.55
N LYS A 122 -15.46 11.28 15.86
CA LYS A 122 -16.36 10.35 15.15
C LYS A 122 -17.78 10.87 15.00
N GLU A 123 -18.38 11.37 16.09
CA GLU A 123 -19.76 11.87 16.09
C GLU A 123 -19.92 13.08 15.17
N MET A 124 -19.01 14.05 15.26
CA MET A 124 -19.02 15.25 14.40
C MET A 124 -18.86 14.87 12.93
N LEU A 125 -17.90 13.98 12.61
CA LEU A 125 -17.68 13.52 11.24
C LEU A 125 -18.91 12.82 10.67
N GLN A 126 -19.55 11.96 11.48
CA GLN A 126 -20.78 11.28 11.10
C GLN A 126 -21.93 12.27 10.86
N ASP A 127 -22.05 13.29 11.69
CA ASP A 127 -23.09 14.31 11.57
C ASP A 127 -22.92 15.16 10.30
N GLU A 128 -21.68 15.55 9.96
CA GLU A 128 -21.39 16.26 8.71
C GLU A 128 -21.68 15.43 7.46
N ILE A 129 -21.31 14.15 7.46
CA ILE A 129 -21.63 13.24 6.37
C ILE A 129 -23.16 13.10 6.25
N GLY A 130 -23.85 12.93 7.38
CA GLY A 130 -25.30 12.77 7.47
C GLY A 130 -26.10 13.92 6.86
N LYS A 131 -25.62 15.16 6.96
CA LYS A 131 -26.28 16.35 6.39
C LYS A 131 -26.39 16.31 4.86
N ILE A 132 -25.45 15.65 4.19
CA ILE A 132 -25.38 15.58 2.72
C ILE A 132 -25.99 14.27 2.20
N THR A 133 -26.29 13.34 3.11
CA THR A 133 -26.96 12.08 2.84
C THR A 133 -28.39 12.05 3.43
N PRO A 134 -29.27 13.03 3.14
CA PRO A 134 -30.56 13.20 3.85
C PRO A 134 -31.56 12.04 3.69
N ASN A 135 -31.37 11.16 2.70
CA ASN A 135 -32.22 9.98 2.45
C ASN A 135 -31.53 8.64 2.78
N TRP A 136 -30.43 8.66 3.52
CA TRP A 136 -29.66 7.46 3.80
C TRP A 136 -30.02 6.95 5.19
N ASP A 137 -30.74 5.83 5.24
CA ASP A 137 -30.67 4.96 6.42
C ASP A 137 -29.19 4.64 6.63
N ASN A 138 -28.65 4.95 7.81
CA ASN A 138 -27.27 4.62 8.19
C ASN A 138 -26.93 3.13 7.99
N GLU A 139 -27.94 2.27 7.80
CA GLU A 139 -27.82 0.84 7.49
C GLU A 139 -27.46 0.53 6.01
N ARG A 140 -27.49 1.51 5.09
CA ARG A 140 -27.26 1.27 3.64
C ARG A 140 -25.85 1.59 3.13
N ILE A 141 -25.05 2.34 3.89
CA ILE A 141 -23.66 2.63 3.50
C ILE A 141 -22.79 1.44 3.90
N ALA A 142 -21.98 0.94 2.97
CA ALA A 142 -20.99 -0.07 3.31
C ALA A 142 -20.06 0.49 4.41
N GLN A 143 -19.79 -0.32 5.44
CA GLN A 143 -18.98 0.14 6.58
C GLN A 143 -17.61 0.69 6.14
N ILE A 144 -17.00 0.11 5.11
CA ILE A 144 -15.75 0.57 4.50
C ILE A 144 -15.90 1.96 3.90
N ASP A 145 -16.97 2.22 3.14
CA ASP A 145 -17.23 3.54 2.55
C ASP A 145 -17.39 4.61 3.63
N LEU A 146 -18.10 4.29 4.72
CA LEU A 146 -18.25 5.21 5.85
C LEU A 146 -16.90 5.54 6.50
N ILE A 147 -16.04 4.54 6.70
CA ILE A 147 -14.68 4.74 7.25
C ILE A 147 -13.86 5.65 6.31
N LEU A 148 -13.89 5.39 5.00
CA LEU A 148 -13.16 6.20 4.02
C LEU A 148 -13.66 7.64 3.98
N LEU A 149 -14.98 7.85 4.04
CA LEU A 149 -15.57 9.19 4.12
C LEU A 149 -15.12 9.93 5.39
N GLN A 150 -15.13 9.24 6.55
CA GLN A 150 -14.70 9.81 7.83
C GLN A 150 -13.20 10.16 7.83
N MET A 151 -12.35 9.30 7.27
CA MET A 151 -10.92 9.56 7.14
C MET A 151 -10.64 10.75 6.20
N CYS A 152 -11.28 10.79 5.03
CA CYS A 152 -11.12 11.89 4.08
C CYS A 152 -11.57 13.24 4.67
N LEU A 153 -12.73 13.25 5.32
CA LEU A 153 -13.24 14.45 5.97
C LEU A 153 -12.36 14.89 7.16
N SER A 154 -11.84 13.95 7.95
CA SER A 154 -10.86 14.22 9.00
C SER A 154 -9.60 14.89 8.42
N GLU A 155 -9.12 14.42 7.28
CA GLU A 155 -7.98 15.01 6.58
C GLU A 155 -8.24 16.43 6.08
N PHE A 156 -9.47 16.72 5.62
CA PHE A 156 -9.86 18.08 5.24
C PHE A 156 -9.78 19.06 6.40
N LEU A 157 -10.30 18.65 7.56
CA LEU A 157 -10.53 19.51 8.71
C LEU A 157 -9.28 19.69 9.58
N PHE A 158 -8.45 18.65 9.72
CA PHE A 158 -7.41 18.62 10.74
C PHE A 158 -5.99 18.60 10.18
N PHE A 159 -5.82 18.46 8.86
CA PHE A 159 -4.50 18.36 8.21
C PHE A 159 -4.34 19.44 7.14
N ASP A 160 -3.72 20.57 7.53
CA ASP A 160 -3.60 21.77 6.69
C ASP A 160 -2.61 21.63 5.53
N SER A 161 -1.66 20.70 5.62
CA SER A 161 -0.58 20.51 4.65
C SER A 161 -0.98 19.74 3.40
N ILE A 162 -2.13 19.05 3.44
CA ILE A 162 -2.56 18.15 2.36
C ILE A 162 -3.70 18.80 1.56
N PRO A 163 -3.54 19.01 0.24
CA PRO A 163 -4.58 19.57 -0.62
C PRO A 163 -5.81 18.66 -0.70
N ILE A 164 -7.00 19.27 -0.69
CA ILE A 164 -8.29 18.54 -0.74
C ILE A 164 -8.35 17.55 -1.90
N LYS A 165 -7.97 18.00 -3.11
CA LYS A 165 -8.02 17.16 -4.32
C LYS A 165 -7.11 15.93 -4.22
N VAL A 166 -5.93 16.09 -3.61
CA VAL A 166 -5.00 14.98 -3.36
C VAL A 166 -5.67 13.98 -2.43
N SER A 167 -6.16 14.44 -1.28
CA SER A 167 -6.87 13.60 -0.32
C SER A 167 -8.00 12.83 -1.02
N ILE A 168 -8.89 13.50 -1.75
CA ILE A 168 -9.99 12.83 -2.48
C ILE A 168 -9.45 11.71 -3.38
N ASN A 169 -8.48 12.01 -4.25
CA ASN A 169 -7.92 11.03 -5.18
C ASN A 169 -7.34 9.80 -4.45
N GLU A 170 -6.59 9.99 -3.36
CA GLU A 170 -6.01 8.89 -2.59
C GLU A 170 -7.10 7.98 -2.00
N TYR A 171 -8.17 8.55 -1.42
CA TYR A 171 -9.28 7.74 -0.89
C TYR A 171 -10.09 7.03 -1.98
N LEU A 172 -10.15 7.58 -3.20
CA LEU A 172 -10.75 6.90 -4.34
C LEU A 172 -9.91 5.70 -4.81
N GLU A 173 -8.58 5.78 -4.75
CA GLU A 173 -7.74 4.62 -5.04
C GLU A 173 -7.89 3.54 -3.96
N ILE A 174 -7.95 3.90 -2.69
CA ILE A 174 -8.21 2.95 -1.60
C ILE A 174 -9.59 2.30 -1.77
N ALA A 175 -10.62 3.06 -2.14
CA ALA A 175 -11.96 2.54 -2.37
C ALA A 175 -12.04 1.51 -3.50
N LYS A 176 -11.20 1.62 -4.55
CA LYS A 176 -11.10 0.61 -5.62
C LYS A 176 -10.61 -0.74 -5.10
N GLU A 177 -9.70 -0.72 -4.14
CA GLU A 177 -9.06 -1.93 -3.62
C GLU A 177 -9.91 -2.60 -2.53
N TYR A 178 -10.51 -1.80 -1.64
CA TYR A 178 -11.17 -2.31 -0.44
C TYR A 178 -12.70 -2.27 -0.47
N SER A 179 -13.32 -1.61 -1.45
CA SER A 179 -14.77 -1.44 -1.48
C SER A 179 -15.41 -1.88 -2.80
N SER A 180 -16.66 -1.49 -3.03
CA SER A 180 -17.42 -1.88 -4.23
C SER A 180 -17.03 -1.03 -5.45
N ASN A 181 -17.26 -1.56 -6.65
CA ASN A 181 -17.06 -0.80 -7.90
C ASN A 181 -17.83 0.52 -7.98
N LYS A 182 -18.92 0.67 -7.21
CA LYS A 182 -19.74 1.89 -7.15
C LYS A 182 -19.25 2.89 -6.11
N SER A 183 -18.38 2.48 -5.19
CA SER A 183 -17.95 3.25 -4.04
C SER A 183 -17.13 4.48 -4.44
N ASN A 184 -16.31 4.40 -5.49
CA ASN A 184 -15.54 5.57 -5.97
C ASN A 184 -16.45 6.74 -6.38
N ILE A 185 -17.50 6.43 -7.15
CA ILE A 185 -18.44 7.46 -7.63
C ILE A 185 -19.20 8.05 -6.45
N PHE A 186 -19.61 7.21 -5.51
CA PHE A 186 -20.31 7.61 -4.30
C PHE A 186 -19.44 8.51 -3.41
N ILE A 187 -18.24 8.07 -3.06
CA ILE A 187 -17.29 8.81 -2.21
C ILE A 187 -16.94 10.15 -2.86
N ASN A 188 -16.65 10.16 -4.17
CA ASN A 188 -16.34 11.40 -4.88
C ASN A 188 -17.50 12.39 -4.80
N GLY A 189 -18.74 11.95 -5.04
CA GLY A 189 -19.91 12.83 -5.00
C GLY A 189 -20.18 13.44 -3.62
N ILE A 190 -19.97 12.68 -2.54
CA ILE A 190 -20.11 13.17 -1.18
C ILE A 190 -18.97 14.15 -0.82
N MET A 191 -17.72 13.79 -1.13
CA MET A 191 -16.55 14.61 -0.81
C MET A 191 -16.48 15.92 -1.61
N ASP A 192 -16.89 15.91 -2.88
CA ASP A 192 -17.03 17.13 -3.69
C ASP A 192 -18.08 18.09 -3.12
N THR A 193 -19.16 17.54 -2.54
CA THR A 193 -20.21 18.34 -1.92
C THR A 193 -19.74 18.92 -0.58
N LEU A 194 -19.14 18.08 0.27
CA LEU A 194 -18.58 18.49 1.57
C LEU A 194 -17.48 19.54 1.40
N SER A 195 -16.55 19.35 0.48
CA SER A 195 -15.44 20.28 0.26
C SER A 195 -15.94 21.68 -0.11
N LYS A 196 -16.92 21.79 -1.02
CA LYS A 196 -17.54 23.07 -1.40
C LYS A 196 -18.28 23.73 -0.24
N GLN A 197 -19.00 22.96 0.56
CA GLN A 197 -19.72 23.48 1.72
C GLN A 197 -18.76 24.00 2.80
N LEU A 198 -17.74 23.21 3.14
CA LEU A 198 -16.74 23.60 4.14
C LEU A 198 -15.89 24.80 3.70
N ASP A 199 -15.60 24.93 2.41
CA ASP A 199 -14.91 26.09 1.85
C ASP A 199 -15.78 27.36 1.95
N LYS A 200 -17.06 27.25 1.59
CA LYS A 200 -18.04 28.34 1.75
C LYS A 200 -18.18 28.78 3.21
N ASP A 201 -18.16 27.82 4.14
CA ASP A 201 -18.24 28.08 5.58
C ASP A 201 -16.90 28.52 6.19
N LYS A 202 -15.83 28.62 5.40
CA LYS A 202 -14.46 28.95 5.83
C LYS A 202 -13.91 28.03 6.91
N ARG A 203 -14.32 26.76 6.88
CA ARG A 203 -13.90 25.72 7.84
C ARG A 203 -12.67 24.95 7.39
N ILE A 204 -12.26 25.11 6.13
CA ILE A 204 -11.02 24.53 5.62
C ILE A 204 -9.91 25.58 5.69
N ASN A 205 -8.82 25.20 6.37
CA ASN A 205 -7.60 25.99 6.40
C ASN A 205 -6.44 25.16 5.83
N LYS A 206 -6.17 25.31 4.53
CA LYS A 206 -5.04 24.64 3.87
C LYS A 206 -3.85 25.58 3.69
N ASN A 207 -2.66 25.10 4.02
CA ASN A 207 -1.42 25.86 3.89
C ASN A 207 -1.00 25.98 2.42
N LYS A 208 -0.50 27.17 2.04
CA LYS A 208 -0.05 27.48 0.66
C LYS A 208 1.04 26.54 0.13
N ARG A 209 1.85 25.92 1.01
CA ARG A 209 2.90 24.96 0.62
C ARG A 209 2.34 23.67 0.03
N GLY A 210 1.22 23.16 0.55
CA GLY A 210 0.55 21.97 -0.01
C GLY A 210 -0.03 22.25 -1.39
N LEU A 211 -0.64 23.43 -1.56
CA LEU A 211 -1.23 23.87 -2.83
C LEU A 211 -0.19 24.01 -3.95
N GLN A 212 1.02 24.51 -3.65
CA GLN A 212 2.12 24.65 -4.63
C GLN A 212 2.67 23.31 -5.11
N LEU A 213 2.81 22.32 -4.21
CA LEU A 213 3.25 20.98 -4.60
C LEU A 213 2.24 20.31 -5.53
N PHE A 214 0.94 20.47 -5.27
CA PHE A 214 -0.11 19.91 -6.14
C PHE A 214 -0.08 20.48 -7.56
N THR A 215 0.09 21.80 -7.73
CA THR A 215 0.17 22.41 -9.06
C THR A 215 1.34 21.86 -9.88
N ILE A 216 2.45 21.48 -9.23
CA ILE A 216 3.61 20.89 -9.92
C ILE A 216 3.33 19.45 -10.39
N PHE A 217 2.52 18.68 -9.65
CA PHE A 217 2.18 17.30 -10.03
C PHE A 217 1.14 17.22 -11.15
N ASP A 218 0.26 18.22 -11.30
CA ASP A 218 -0.69 18.29 -12.43
C ASP A 218 -0.03 18.72 -13.76
N GLU A 219 1.20 19.28 -13.72
CA GLU A 219 1.95 19.75 -14.90
C GLU A 219 2.95 18.71 -15.47
N ILE A 220 3.04 17.52 -14.87
CA ILE A 220 3.95 16.42 -15.28
C ILE A 220 3.13 15.23 -15.79
#